data_AF-A0A8H5D6K5-F1
#
_entry.id   AF-A0A8H5D6K5-F1
#
_cell.length_a   1.000
_cell.length_b   1.000
_cell.length_c   1.000
_cell.angle_alpha   90.00
_cell.angle_beta   90.00
_cell.angle_gamma   90.00
#
_symmetry.space_group_name_H-M   'P 1'
#
loop_
_entity.id
_entity.type
_entity.pdbx_description
1 polymer ?
#
loop_
_entity_poly.entity_id
_entity_poly.type
_entity_poly.pdbx_seq_one_letter_code
_entity_poly.pdbx_strand_id
1 'polypeptide(L)'
;MNERLGHRQLLSVLWRHRVDPRHMGELPPRPSHSGGKVGSTGLMTVTGLRDWARQGGGGINAEDASSFPHRPSSPATDLANAMNNTNLASAYAKNATNLKARFNDVFWMDNVGLYRDNSSTTLTPQDANSFAVLFNVTNTLEQKKRVSDGLMKNWNALGPLPPELPDTISPFISGFELQAHFEAGNGDRAMDLLHRTWGYMLYTNLSVQSTLLEGFTANGSLAYRANVGYNHDPAYTSHAHGWSSGPTSALTIYVLGLSVTAIQGEQWLLAPQIGVGGLTEAEGGFETQLGWFGASWSLGLDGSDGLARVNVTTPQGTKGVFRLPNVDDDNVPVPQVTVDGKKATVVNGQVALSGGSHVILVS
;
A
#
# COMPACT_ATOMS: atom_id res chain seq x y z
N MET A 1 12.83 -18.79 -31.15
CA MET A 1 11.37 -18.55 -31.07
C MET A 1 10.86 -19.21 -29.80
N ASN A 2 10.08 -18.48 -28.99
CA ASN A 2 9.46 -18.86 -27.70
C ASN A 2 10.27 -18.67 -26.41
N GLU A 3 10.40 -17.41 -25.96
CA GLU A 3 10.49 -17.05 -24.53
C GLU A 3 9.61 -15.82 -24.24
N ARG A 4 8.28 -16.00 -24.27
CA ARG A 4 7.28 -14.98 -23.86
C ARG A 4 6.43 -15.42 -22.68
N LEU A 5 6.93 -16.34 -21.84
CA LEU A 5 6.20 -16.94 -20.72
C LEU A 5 6.97 -16.75 -19.41
N GLY A 6 7.06 -15.51 -18.91
CA GLY A 6 7.69 -15.20 -17.62
C GLY A 6 7.00 -14.06 -16.84
N HIS A 7 6.51 -13.03 -17.52
CA HIS A 7 5.93 -11.83 -16.90
C HIS A 7 4.56 -12.00 -16.20
N ARG A 8 4.00 -13.21 -16.13
CA ARG A 8 2.56 -13.38 -15.81
C ARG A 8 2.20 -13.79 -14.39
N GLN A 9 3.12 -14.11 -13.47
CA GLN A 9 2.70 -14.74 -12.20
C GLN A 9 2.38 -13.75 -11.07
N LEU A 10 3.25 -12.79 -10.71
CA LEU A 10 2.88 -11.81 -9.66
C LEU A 10 1.91 -10.72 -10.14
N LEU A 11 2.08 -10.23 -11.37
CA LEU A 11 1.12 -9.31 -11.99
C LEU A 11 -0.27 -9.95 -12.21
N SER A 12 -0.42 -11.28 -12.13
CA SER A 12 -1.74 -11.93 -12.24
C SER A 12 -2.55 -11.94 -10.95
N VAL A 13 -1.90 -11.88 -9.78
CA VAL A 13 -2.60 -11.83 -8.48
C VAL A 13 -2.96 -10.40 -8.12
N LEU A 14 -2.11 -9.43 -8.47
CA LEU A 14 -2.34 -8.00 -8.20
C LEU A 14 -2.97 -7.21 -9.36
N TRP A 15 -2.95 -7.72 -10.61
CA TRP A 15 -3.29 -6.90 -11.81
C TRP A 15 -4.09 -7.60 -12.93
N ARG A 16 -4.77 -8.73 -12.67
CA ARG A 16 -5.76 -9.30 -13.63
C ARG A 16 -7.20 -9.01 -13.22
N HIS A 17 -7.56 -7.73 -13.19
CA HIS A 17 -8.96 -7.30 -13.30
C HIS A 17 -9.14 -6.11 -14.28
N ARG A 18 -8.40 -6.07 -15.39
CA ARG A 18 -8.94 -5.43 -16.61
C ARG A 18 -9.96 -6.40 -17.23
N VAL A 19 -11.21 -6.26 -16.81
CA VAL A 19 -12.36 -6.87 -17.48
C VAL A 19 -12.87 -5.85 -18.47
N ASP A 20 -12.68 -6.07 -19.78
CA ASP A 20 -13.35 -5.28 -20.82
C ASP A 20 -14.85 -5.68 -20.81
N PRO A 21 -15.78 -4.76 -20.53
CA PRO A 21 -17.21 -5.06 -20.45
C PRO A 21 -17.79 -5.65 -21.75
N ARG A 22 -17.13 -5.45 -22.90
CA ARG A 22 -17.65 -5.85 -24.22
C ARG A 22 -17.53 -7.35 -24.53
N HIS A 23 -16.86 -8.14 -23.69
CA HIS A 23 -16.62 -9.57 -23.92
C HIS A 23 -17.22 -10.49 -22.84
N MET A 24 -18.08 -9.96 -21.95
CA MET A 24 -18.65 -10.74 -20.83
C MET A 24 -19.82 -11.67 -21.21
N GLY A 25 -20.24 -11.70 -22.48
CA GLY A 25 -21.28 -12.63 -22.96
C GLY A 25 -20.80 -14.06 -23.23
N GLU A 26 -19.47 -14.32 -23.29
CA GLU A 26 -18.93 -15.59 -23.81
C GLU A 26 -18.04 -16.38 -22.84
N LEU A 27 -17.92 -15.97 -21.57
CA LEU A 27 -17.08 -16.69 -20.60
C LEU A 27 -17.94 -17.55 -19.65
N PRO A 28 -17.95 -18.90 -19.79
CA PRO A 28 -18.64 -19.76 -18.84
C PRO A 28 -17.97 -19.69 -17.45
N PRO A 29 -18.75 -19.85 -16.36
CA PRO A 29 -18.24 -19.75 -15.00
C PRO A 29 -17.25 -20.89 -14.72
N ARG A 30 -15.97 -20.57 -14.59
CA ARG A 30 -14.95 -21.52 -14.14
C ARG A 30 -14.88 -21.53 -12.60
N PRO A 31 -14.88 -22.70 -11.94
CA PRO A 31 -14.65 -22.80 -10.50
C PRO A 31 -13.30 -22.14 -10.13
N SER A 32 -13.25 -21.37 -9.04
CA SER A 32 -12.05 -20.64 -8.62
C SER A 32 -10.89 -21.61 -8.32
N HIS A 33 -9.83 -21.55 -9.12
CA HIS A 33 -8.64 -22.41 -9.04
C HIS A 33 -7.89 -22.32 -7.69
N SER A 34 -8.16 -21.28 -6.89
CA SER A 34 -7.59 -21.02 -5.56
C SER A 34 -8.40 -21.60 -4.40
N GLY A 35 -9.73 -21.73 -4.53
CA GLY A 35 -10.59 -22.24 -3.45
C GLY A 35 -10.30 -23.69 -3.06
N GLY A 36 -9.85 -24.52 -4.02
CA GLY A 36 -9.42 -25.90 -3.77
C GLY A 36 -8.03 -26.03 -3.12
N LYS A 37 -7.33 -24.92 -2.86
CA LYS A 37 -6.02 -24.89 -2.22
C LYS A 37 -6.07 -24.43 -0.76
N VAL A 38 -7.26 -24.11 -0.24
CA VAL A 38 -7.46 -23.82 1.18
C VAL A 38 -7.76 -25.15 1.87
N GLY A 39 -6.79 -25.62 2.66
CA GLY A 39 -6.89 -26.88 3.39
C GLY A 39 -7.72 -26.77 4.67
N SER A 40 -7.73 -27.84 5.47
CA SER A 40 -8.36 -27.88 6.80
C SER A 40 -7.79 -26.87 7.79
N THR A 41 -6.62 -26.29 7.50
CA THR A 41 -5.97 -25.24 8.29
C THR A 41 -6.63 -23.87 8.12
N GLY A 42 -7.54 -23.69 7.15
CA GLY A 42 -8.15 -22.40 6.82
C GLY A 42 -7.20 -21.42 6.13
N LEU A 43 -5.98 -21.85 5.81
CA LEU A 43 -4.97 -21.09 5.07
C LEU A 43 -4.73 -21.71 3.70
N MET A 44 -4.37 -20.88 2.73
CA MET A 44 -3.99 -21.34 1.40
C MET A 44 -2.66 -22.09 1.46
N THR A 45 -2.60 -23.26 0.83
CA THR A 45 -1.36 -23.99 0.59
C THR A 45 -0.88 -23.68 -0.82
N VAL A 46 0.26 -23.00 -0.91
CA VAL A 46 0.83 -22.59 -2.18
C VAL A 46 1.76 -23.68 -2.72
N THR A 47 1.60 -23.97 -4.00
CA THR A 47 2.39 -24.97 -4.73
C THR A 47 3.39 -24.33 -5.68
N GLY A 48 3.28 -23.02 -5.91
CA GLY A 48 4.26 -22.24 -6.64
C GLY A 48 5.43 -21.90 -5.74
N LEU A 49 6.65 -22.00 -6.26
CA LEU A 49 7.89 -21.78 -5.49
C LEU A 49 8.65 -20.53 -5.95
N ARG A 50 8.09 -19.74 -6.86
CA ARG A 50 8.80 -18.67 -7.56
C ARG A 50 8.23 -17.31 -7.20
N ASP A 51 9.11 -16.45 -6.69
CA ASP A 51 8.87 -15.03 -6.48
C ASP A 51 10.19 -14.27 -6.76
N TRP A 52 10.08 -13.07 -7.31
CA TRP A 52 11.19 -12.23 -7.75
C TRP A 52 11.82 -11.38 -6.63
N ALA A 53 11.24 -11.31 -5.44
CA ALA A 53 11.77 -10.56 -4.30
C ALA A 53 12.11 -11.43 -3.08
N ARG A 54 12.08 -12.76 -3.22
CA ARG A 54 12.41 -13.71 -2.14
C ARG A 54 13.06 -15.00 -2.63
N GLN A 55 13.68 -15.71 -1.69
CA GLN A 55 14.07 -17.11 -1.78
C GLN A 55 13.13 -17.93 -0.91
N GLY A 56 12.66 -19.05 -1.44
CA GLY A 56 11.67 -19.87 -0.76
C GLY A 56 10.25 -19.35 -0.96
N GLY A 57 9.32 -20.29 -1.00
CA GLY A 57 7.90 -20.08 -1.24
C GLY A 57 7.18 -21.42 -1.15
N GLY A 58 5.86 -21.39 -1.33
CA GLY A 58 5.03 -22.58 -1.21
C GLY A 58 4.71 -22.97 0.24
N GLY A 59 3.94 -24.05 0.38
CA GLY A 59 3.35 -24.43 1.66
C GLY A 59 2.35 -23.40 2.18
N ILE A 60 2.15 -23.39 3.49
CA ILE A 60 1.38 -22.35 4.18
C ILE A 60 2.38 -21.27 4.60
N ASN A 61 2.49 -20.21 3.80
CA ASN A 61 3.37 -19.08 4.09
C ASN A 61 2.57 -17.78 4.31
N ALA A 62 3.21 -16.84 5.01
CA ALA A 62 2.59 -15.60 5.44
C ALA A 62 2.46 -14.58 4.30
N GLU A 63 3.36 -14.56 3.33
CA GLU A 63 3.26 -13.65 2.18
C GLU A 63 1.96 -13.91 1.42
N ASP A 64 1.78 -15.12 0.90
CA ASP A 64 0.62 -15.49 0.09
C ASP A 64 -0.69 -15.30 0.86
N ALA A 65 -0.69 -15.65 2.16
CA ALA A 65 -1.87 -15.52 2.99
C ALA A 65 -2.18 -14.05 3.37
N SER A 66 -1.18 -13.17 3.39
CA SER A 66 -1.35 -11.74 3.65
C SER A 66 -1.69 -10.94 2.40
N SER A 67 -1.30 -11.41 1.20
CA SER A 67 -1.42 -10.72 -0.10
C SER A 67 -2.85 -10.42 -0.57
N PHE A 68 -3.88 -10.84 0.17
CA PHE A 68 -5.28 -10.52 -0.11
C PHE A 68 -5.81 -9.45 0.86
N PRO A 69 -6.69 -8.52 0.44
CA PRO A 69 -7.34 -7.60 1.38
C PRO A 69 -8.23 -8.33 2.39
N HIS A 70 -8.00 -8.13 3.69
CA HIS A 70 -8.70 -8.83 4.80
C HIS A 70 -9.85 -8.03 5.41
N ARG A 71 -10.24 -6.93 4.76
CA ARG A 71 -11.40 -6.13 5.16
C ARG A 71 -12.69 -6.71 4.54
N PRO A 72 -13.83 -6.63 5.23
CA PRO A 72 -15.13 -7.03 4.68
C PRO A 72 -15.45 -6.34 3.34
N SER A 73 -15.04 -5.08 3.15
CA SER A 73 -15.10 -4.34 1.88
C SER A 73 -13.83 -4.54 1.04
N SER A 74 -13.52 -5.79 0.66
CA SER A 74 -12.41 -6.09 -0.24
C SER A 74 -12.80 -5.80 -1.70
N PRO A 75 -11.84 -5.60 -2.63
CA PRO A 75 -12.14 -5.44 -4.06
C PRO A 75 -12.99 -6.57 -4.63
N ALA A 76 -12.83 -7.80 -4.11
CA ALA A 76 -13.66 -8.94 -4.49
C ALA A 76 -15.13 -8.80 -4.02
N THR A 77 -15.34 -8.25 -2.81
CA THR A 77 -16.68 -7.98 -2.27
C THR A 77 -17.33 -6.83 -3.04
N ASP A 78 -16.58 -5.76 -3.32
CA ASP A 78 -17.05 -4.60 -4.08
C ASP A 78 -17.43 -5.01 -5.50
N LEU A 79 -16.61 -5.83 -6.16
CA LEU A 79 -16.90 -6.38 -7.48
C LEU A 79 -18.13 -7.29 -7.46
N ALA A 80 -18.25 -8.17 -6.47
CA ALA A 80 -19.42 -9.04 -6.33
C ALA A 80 -20.71 -8.22 -6.12
N ASN A 81 -20.66 -7.17 -5.32
CA ASN A 81 -21.76 -6.24 -5.13
C ASN A 81 -22.10 -5.49 -6.42
N ALA A 82 -21.11 -4.99 -7.17
CA ALA A 82 -21.31 -4.34 -8.46
C ALA A 82 -21.96 -5.27 -9.50
N MET A 83 -21.72 -6.58 -9.38
CA MET A 83 -22.35 -7.62 -10.19
C MET A 83 -23.70 -8.11 -9.61
N ASN A 84 -24.25 -7.46 -8.58
CA ASN A 84 -25.47 -7.85 -7.86
C ASN A 84 -25.43 -9.27 -7.27
N ASN A 85 -24.24 -9.80 -6.98
CA ASN A 85 -24.06 -11.11 -6.37
C ASN A 85 -23.79 -10.98 -4.87
N THR A 86 -24.84 -10.62 -4.12
CA THR A 86 -24.79 -10.34 -2.68
C THR A 86 -24.42 -11.56 -1.82
N ASN A 87 -24.80 -12.76 -2.25
CA ASN A 87 -24.41 -14.01 -1.59
C ASN A 87 -22.89 -14.23 -1.68
N LEU A 88 -22.31 -14.00 -2.85
CA LEU A 88 -20.87 -14.13 -3.06
C LEU A 88 -20.10 -13.05 -2.30
N ALA A 89 -20.60 -11.81 -2.30
CA ALA A 89 -20.05 -10.72 -1.50
C ALA A 89 -20.02 -11.08 0.00
N SER A 90 -21.12 -11.59 0.53
CA SER A 90 -21.21 -12.03 1.95
C SER A 90 -20.24 -13.18 2.26
N ALA A 91 -20.08 -14.13 1.33
CA ALA A 91 -19.14 -15.23 1.48
C ALA A 91 -17.68 -14.73 1.48
N TYR A 92 -17.31 -13.80 0.60
CA TYR A 92 -15.99 -13.19 0.58
C TYR A 92 -15.68 -12.41 1.85
N ALA A 93 -16.63 -11.60 2.34
CA ALA A 93 -16.46 -10.86 3.60
C ALA A 93 -16.25 -11.80 4.80
N LYS A 94 -17.01 -12.90 4.87
CA LYS A 94 -16.86 -13.92 5.93
C LYS A 94 -15.50 -14.62 5.84
N ASN A 95 -15.07 -14.99 4.63
CA ASN A 95 -13.78 -15.63 4.43
C ASN A 95 -12.62 -14.71 4.79
N ALA A 96 -12.68 -13.42 4.43
CA ALA A 96 -11.68 -12.43 4.81
C ALA A 96 -11.54 -12.31 6.34
N THR A 97 -12.66 -12.28 7.06
CA THR A 97 -12.68 -12.23 8.53
C THR A 97 -12.03 -13.48 9.15
N ASN A 98 -12.40 -14.67 8.67
CA ASN A 98 -11.83 -15.93 9.16
C ASN A 98 -10.34 -16.04 8.86
N LEU A 99 -9.92 -15.64 7.65
CA LEU A 99 -8.53 -15.66 7.22
C LEU A 99 -7.68 -14.74 8.10
N LYS A 100 -8.17 -13.53 8.41
CA LYS A 100 -7.49 -12.59 9.30
C LYS A 100 -7.24 -13.19 10.69
N ALA A 101 -8.27 -13.80 11.28
CA ALA A 101 -8.16 -14.42 12.59
C ALA A 101 -7.12 -15.55 12.57
N ARG A 102 -7.19 -16.43 11.56
CA ARG A 102 -6.27 -17.56 11.43
C ARG A 102 -4.84 -17.13 11.12
N PHE A 103 -4.66 -16.08 10.34
CA PHE A 103 -3.34 -15.53 10.03
C PHE A 103 -2.62 -15.06 11.30
N ASN A 104 -3.32 -14.29 12.14
CA ASN A 104 -2.76 -13.80 13.41
C ASN A 104 -2.42 -14.97 14.35
N ASP A 105 -3.31 -15.96 14.46
CA ASP A 105 -3.08 -17.16 15.29
C ASP A 105 -1.81 -17.94 14.87
N VAL A 106 -1.58 -18.08 13.56
CA VAL A 106 -0.49 -18.93 13.05
C VAL A 106 0.85 -18.18 12.96
N PHE A 107 0.85 -16.93 12.52
CA PHE A 107 2.06 -16.23 12.11
C PHE A 107 2.51 -15.12 13.06
N TRP A 108 1.65 -14.56 13.91
CA TRP A 108 2.05 -13.46 14.78
C TRP A 108 3.04 -13.94 15.86
N MET A 109 4.19 -13.27 15.96
CA MET A 109 5.16 -13.52 17.03
C MET A 109 5.16 -12.35 18.00
N ASP A 110 4.42 -12.51 19.11
CA ASP A 110 4.22 -11.42 20.07
C ASP A 110 5.51 -10.96 20.75
N ASN A 111 6.51 -11.81 20.97
CA ASN A 111 7.80 -11.36 21.53
C ASN A 111 8.68 -10.61 20.50
N VAL A 112 8.44 -10.81 19.19
CA VAL A 112 9.21 -10.18 18.11
C VAL A 112 8.54 -8.90 17.60
N GLY A 113 7.21 -8.84 17.65
CA GLY A 113 6.41 -7.75 17.08
C GLY A 113 6.25 -7.83 15.56
N LEU A 114 6.46 -9.01 14.96
CA LEU A 114 6.38 -9.27 13.52
C LEU A 114 5.71 -10.62 13.26
N TYR A 115 5.27 -10.81 12.03
CA TYR A 115 4.81 -12.09 11.51
C TYR A 115 6.00 -12.91 10.97
N ARG A 116 6.03 -14.20 11.31
CA ARG A 116 6.95 -15.17 10.70
C ARG A 116 6.45 -15.66 9.35
N ASP A 117 7.38 -16.06 8.50
CA ASP A 117 7.10 -16.53 7.14
C ASP A 117 6.31 -17.85 7.11
N ASN A 118 6.67 -18.79 7.98
CA ASN A 118 6.02 -20.09 8.08
C ASN A 118 5.94 -20.52 9.54
N SER A 119 4.95 -21.35 9.86
CA SER A 119 4.85 -22.04 11.15
C SER A 119 6.11 -22.79 11.58
N SER A 120 6.97 -23.19 10.63
CA SER A 120 8.22 -23.92 10.87
C SER A 120 9.49 -23.05 10.92
N THR A 121 9.38 -21.73 10.77
CA THR A 121 10.54 -20.81 10.74
C THR A 121 10.35 -19.65 11.72
N THR A 122 11.45 -18.97 12.05
CA THR A 122 11.43 -17.69 12.80
C THR A 122 11.77 -16.50 11.90
N LEU A 123 11.91 -16.73 10.59
CA LEU A 123 12.19 -15.69 9.60
C LEU A 123 11.01 -14.74 9.52
N THR A 124 11.23 -13.44 9.67
CA THR A 124 10.20 -12.40 9.56
C THR A 124 10.40 -11.62 8.26
N PRO A 125 9.66 -11.95 7.20
CA PRO A 125 9.97 -11.40 5.89
C PRO A 125 9.43 -9.97 5.76
N GLN A 126 10.08 -9.15 4.95
CA GLN A 126 9.68 -7.78 4.65
C GLN A 126 8.29 -7.75 3.98
N ASP A 127 8.06 -8.65 3.03
CA ASP A 127 6.83 -8.71 2.24
C ASP A 127 5.58 -8.94 3.10
N ALA A 128 5.49 -10.06 3.82
CA ALA A 128 4.32 -10.46 4.58
C ALA A 128 3.98 -9.46 5.69
N ASN A 129 5.00 -8.86 6.30
CA ASN A 129 4.82 -7.84 7.34
C ASN A 129 4.28 -6.53 6.75
N SER A 130 4.79 -6.11 5.59
CA SER A 130 4.29 -4.93 4.88
C SER A 130 2.84 -5.13 4.42
N PHE A 131 2.54 -6.29 3.82
CA PHE A 131 1.20 -6.66 3.40
C PHE A 131 0.23 -6.81 4.57
N ALA A 132 0.67 -7.37 5.69
CA ALA A 132 -0.19 -7.51 6.87
C ALA A 132 -0.73 -6.16 7.39
N VAL A 133 0.07 -5.09 7.30
CA VAL A 133 -0.37 -3.73 7.63
C VAL A 133 -1.29 -3.18 6.54
N LEU A 134 -0.84 -3.19 5.28
CA LEU A 134 -1.53 -2.55 4.16
C LEU A 134 -2.89 -3.19 3.86
N PHE A 135 -2.99 -4.51 4.00
CA PHE A 135 -4.20 -5.28 3.73
C PHE A 135 -5.05 -5.56 4.96
N ASN A 136 -4.79 -4.82 6.05
CA ASN A 136 -5.58 -4.82 7.27
C ASN A 136 -5.67 -6.19 7.97
N VAL A 137 -4.57 -6.95 7.97
CA VAL A 137 -4.44 -8.23 8.70
C VAL A 137 -4.20 -7.99 10.18
N THR A 138 -3.50 -6.91 10.55
CA THR A 138 -3.31 -6.52 11.95
C THR A 138 -4.64 -6.26 12.67
N ASN A 139 -4.74 -6.66 13.93
CA ASN A 139 -5.91 -6.50 14.79
C ASN A 139 -6.02 -5.10 15.43
N THR A 140 -4.88 -4.45 15.73
CA THR A 140 -4.85 -3.16 16.43
C THR A 140 -3.88 -2.18 15.79
N LEU A 141 -4.06 -0.89 16.06
CA LEU A 141 -3.10 0.15 15.67
C LEU A 141 -1.73 -0.10 16.31
N GLU A 142 -1.71 -0.53 17.57
CA GLU A 142 -0.46 -0.89 18.26
C GLU A 142 0.28 -2.02 17.52
N GLN A 143 -0.44 -3.03 17.02
CA GLN A 143 0.19 -4.09 16.24
C GLN A 143 0.79 -3.55 14.92
N LYS A 144 0.13 -2.60 14.24
CA LYS A 144 0.70 -1.92 13.06
C LYS A 144 1.98 -1.17 13.41
N LYS A 145 2.00 -0.42 14.52
CA LYS A 145 3.18 0.33 15.00
C LYS A 145 4.34 -0.63 15.29
N ARG A 146 4.08 -1.75 15.96
CA ARG A 146 5.09 -2.77 16.25
C ARG A 146 5.69 -3.40 14.99
N VAL A 147 4.86 -3.69 13.98
CA VAL A 147 5.35 -4.17 12.68
C VAL A 147 6.23 -3.12 12.01
N SER A 148 5.76 -1.87 12.00
CA SER A 148 6.49 -0.70 11.47
C SER A 148 7.85 -0.52 12.16
N ASP A 149 7.95 -0.74 13.47
CA ASP A 149 9.21 -0.68 14.23
C ASP A 149 10.12 -1.88 13.93
N GLY A 150 9.53 -3.08 13.80
CA GLY A 150 10.26 -4.30 13.52
C GLY A 150 10.94 -4.31 12.15
N LEU A 151 10.27 -3.77 11.13
CA LEU A 151 10.79 -3.70 9.76
C LEU A 151 12.09 -2.87 9.65
N MET A 152 12.20 -1.78 10.43
CA MET A 152 13.41 -0.94 10.46
C MET A 152 14.68 -1.69 10.88
N LYS A 153 14.57 -2.80 11.62
CA LYS A 153 15.72 -3.56 12.10
C LYS A 153 16.58 -4.11 10.96
N ASN A 154 15.99 -4.26 9.78
CA ASN A 154 16.64 -4.77 8.59
C ASN A 154 17.17 -3.66 7.66
N TRP A 155 17.09 -2.39 8.07
CA TRP A 155 17.53 -1.29 7.22
C TRP A 155 19.03 -1.08 7.26
N ASN A 156 19.58 -0.67 6.12
CA ASN A 156 20.90 -0.08 6.02
C ASN A 156 20.80 1.38 5.53
N ALA A 157 21.94 1.94 5.09
CA ALA A 157 22.00 3.31 4.57
C ALA A 157 21.14 3.55 3.31
N LEU A 158 20.86 2.50 2.53
CA LEU A 158 20.18 2.57 1.24
C LEU A 158 18.74 2.03 1.28
N GLY A 159 18.38 1.23 2.28
CA GLY A 159 17.02 0.69 2.40
C GLY A 159 16.93 -0.64 3.15
N PRO A 160 15.80 -1.35 3.01
CA PRO A 160 15.54 -2.60 3.71
C PRO A 160 16.30 -3.76 3.07
N LEU A 161 17.00 -4.54 3.89
CA LEU A 161 17.62 -5.81 3.52
C LEU A 161 16.71 -6.97 3.96
N PRO A 162 15.76 -7.42 3.12
CA PRO A 162 14.85 -8.49 3.46
C PRO A 162 15.59 -9.77 3.86
N PRO A 163 15.26 -10.39 5.01
CA PRO A 163 15.80 -11.69 5.41
C PRO A 163 15.51 -12.80 4.39
N GLU A 164 14.41 -12.68 3.65
CA GLU A 164 13.97 -13.61 2.62
C GLU A 164 14.73 -13.46 1.29
N LEU A 165 15.47 -12.37 1.06
CA LEU A 165 16.37 -12.22 -0.08
C LEU A 165 17.64 -11.45 0.31
N PRO A 166 18.59 -12.13 0.99
CA PRO A 166 19.79 -11.49 1.51
C PRO A 166 20.60 -10.75 0.42
N ASP A 167 21.30 -9.69 0.84
CA ASP A 167 22.14 -8.81 0.00
C ASP A 167 21.41 -8.03 -1.10
N THR A 168 20.08 -8.05 -1.13
CA THR A 168 19.31 -7.27 -2.11
C THR A 168 18.43 -6.24 -1.45
N ILE A 169 18.19 -5.13 -2.13
CA ILE A 169 17.18 -4.13 -1.81
C ILE A 169 16.21 -4.14 -2.98
N SER A 170 14.96 -4.51 -2.72
CA SER A 170 13.90 -4.60 -3.72
C SER A 170 12.92 -3.44 -3.56
N PRO A 171 12.93 -2.43 -4.46
CA PRO A 171 11.98 -1.33 -4.41
C PRO A 171 10.54 -1.76 -4.66
N PHE A 172 10.34 -2.95 -5.26
CA PHE A 172 9.03 -3.58 -5.35
C PHE A 172 8.42 -3.80 -3.96
N ILE A 173 9.11 -4.54 -3.07
CA ILE A 173 8.62 -4.78 -1.70
C ILE A 173 8.73 -3.53 -0.83
N SER A 174 9.81 -2.75 -0.99
CA SER A 174 9.99 -1.50 -0.24
C SER A 174 8.87 -0.48 -0.53
N GLY A 175 8.26 -0.52 -1.71
CA GLY A 175 7.08 0.29 -2.04
C GLY A 175 5.84 -0.05 -1.21
N PHE A 176 5.70 -1.30 -0.75
CA PHE A 176 4.65 -1.71 0.17
C PHE A 176 5.01 -1.37 1.62
N GLU A 177 6.27 -1.57 2.02
CA GLU A 177 6.77 -1.16 3.34
C GLU A 177 6.59 0.35 3.57
N LEU A 178 6.90 1.15 2.54
CA LEU A 178 6.67 2.60 2.52
C LEU A 178 5.23 2.95 2.92
N GLN A 179 4.25 2.27 2.30
CA GLN A 179 2.83 2.48 2.58
C GLN A 179 2.44 1.93 3.96
N ALA A 180 3.01 0.80 4.38
CA ALA A 180 2.80 0.23 5.70
C ALA A 180 3.22 1.19 6.83
N HIS A 181 4.31 1.95 6.66
CA HIS A 181 4.70 2.98 7.62
C HIS A 181 3.67 4.10 7.72
N PHE A 182 3.15 4.58 6.58
CA PHE A 182 2.05 5.56 6.57
C PHE A 182 0.80 5.02 7.27
N GLU A 183 0.39 3.78 6.98
CA GLU A 183 -0.76 3.10 7.59
C GLU A 183 -0.60 2.82 9.09
N ALA A 184 0.64 2.77 9.58
CA ALA A 184 0.98 2.65 11.01
C ALA A 184 1.05 4.01 11.72
N GLY A 185 0.82 5.13 11.02
CA GLY A 185 0.95 6.48 11.56
C GLY A 185 2.39 6.98 11.66
N ASN A 186 3.36 6.31 11.03
CA ASN A 186 4.78 6.65 11.06
C ASN A 186 5.21 7.29 9.74
N GLY A 187 4.60 8.42 9.39
CA GLY A 187 4.85 9.10 8.12
C GLY A 187 6.31 9.54 7.93
N ASP A 188 6.97 10.05 8.97
CA ASP A 188 8.37 10.47 8.88
C ASP A 188 9.31 9.30 8.56
N ARG A 189 8.99 8.12 9.10
CA ARG A 189 9.70 6.87 8.79
C ARG A 189 9.49 6.45 7.34
N ALA A 190 8.27 6.60 6.83
CA ALA A 190 7.99 6.37 5.41
C ALA A 190 8.85 7.31 4.54
N MET A 191 8.93 8.59 4.90
CA MET A 191 9.75 9.56 4.16
C MET A 191 11.26 9.28 4.26
N ASP A 192 11.76 8.80 5.42
CA ASP A 192 13.15 8.35 5.55
C ASP A 192 13.47 7.16 4.62
N LEU A 193 12.58 6.15 4.56
CA LEU A 193 12.70 5.05 3.61
C LEU A 193 12.69 5.54 2.16
N LEU A 194 11.79 6.47 1.84
CA LEU A 194 11.70 7.07 0.51
C LEU A 194 13.04 7.70 0.09
N HIS A 195 13.61 8.53 0.96
CA HIS A 195 14.88 9.20 0.71
C HIS A 195 16.06 8.23 0.62
N ARG A 196 16.12 7.19 1.46
CA ARG A 196 17.18 6.18 1.39
C ARG A 196 17.15 5.43 0.06
N THR A 197 16.01 4.82 -0.26
CA THR A 197 15.91 3.87 -1.37
C THR A 197 15.75 4.57 -2.71
N TRP A 198 14.81 5.50 -2.84
CA TRP A 198 14.60 6.20 -4.11
C TRP A 198 15.55 7.39 -4.29
N GLY A 199 15.94 8.06 -3.20
CA GLY A 199 17.01 9.05 -3.28
C GLY A 199 18.33 8.43 -3.75
N TYR A 200 18.69 7.23 -3.27
CA TYR A 200 19.84 6.50 -3.82
C TYR A 200 19.72 6.29 -5.33
N MET A 201 18.58 5.80 -5.81
CA MET A 201 18.37 5.58 -7.26
C MET A 201 18.52 6.86 -8.08
N LEU A 202 18.13 8.02 -7.54
CA LEU A 202 18.15 9.29 -8.26
C LEU A 202 19.50 10.01 -8.19
N TYR A 203 20.29 9.80 -7.13
CA TYR A 203 21.52 10.57 -6.90
C TYR A 203 22.82 9.78 -7.09
N THR A 204 22.76 8.44 -7.16
CA THR A 204 23.95 7.64 -7.43
C THR A 204 24.46 7.86 -8.86
N ASN A 205 25.78 7.92 -9.04
CA ASN A 205 26.40 8.01 -10.37
C ASN A 205 26.35 6.67 -11.13
N LEU A 206 25.92 5.59 -10.48
CA LEU A 206 25.78 4.27 -11.09
C LEU A 206 24.49 4.14 -11.91
N SER A 207 23.44 4.89 -11.56
CA SER A 207 22.14 4.84 -12.22
C SER A 207 22.06 5.86 -13.36
N VAL A 208 20.98 5.78 -14.14
CA VAL A 208 20.66 6.75 -15.19
C VAL A 208 19.97 8.03 -14.67
N GLN A 209 19.73 8.13 -13.35
CA GLN A 209 19.17 9.31 -12.65
C GLN A 209 17.85 9.88 -13.21
N SER A 210 17.15 9.09 -14.03
CA SER A 210 15.94 9.50 -14.77
C SER A 210 14.86 8.41 -14.83
N THR A 211 15.19 7.20 -14.39
CA THR A 211 14.27 6.06 -14.30
C THR A 211 14.51 5.29 -13.00
N LEU A 212 13.59 4.37 -12.68
CA LEU A 212 13.64 3.60 -11.44
C LEU A 212 14.28 2.23 -11.69
N LEU A 213 15.22 1.85 -10.82
CA LEU A 213 15.96 0.59 -10.91
C LEU A 213 15.07 -0.59 -10.51
N GLU A 214 15.30 -1.77 -11.10
CA GLU A 214 14.68 -3.02 -10.70
C GLU A 214 14.96 -3.39 -9.24
N GLY A 215 16.20 -3.16 -8.83
CA GLY A 215 16.69 -3.32 -7.48
C GLY A 215 18.19 -3.07 -7.47
N PHE A 216 18.80 -3.22 -6.31
CA PHE A 216 20.25 -3.11 -6.14
C PHE A 216 20.70 -3.95 -4.95
N THR A 217 22.00 -4.06 -4.76
CA THR A 217 22.57 -4.86 -3.66
C THR A 217 22.78 -4.02 -2.39
N ALA A 218 23.09 -4.66 -1.26
CA ALA A 218 23.30 -3.97 0.01
C ALA A 218 24.38 -2.89 -0.03
N ASN A 219 25.38 -3.05 -0.91
CA ASN A 219 26.45 -2.07 -1.12
C ASN A 219 26.15 -1.02 -2.20
N GLY A 220 24.97 -1.05 -2.80
CA GLY A 220 24.54 -0.14 -3.86
C GLY A 220 24.88 -0.60 -5.28
N SER A 221 25.65 -1.67 -5.49
CA SER A 221 25.92 -2.15 -6.85
C SER A 221 24.62 -2.55 -7.55
N LEU A 222 24.54 -2.28 -8.86
CA LEU A 222 23.36 -2.55 -9.70
C LEU A 222 23.27 -4.02 -10.13
N ALA A 223 23.82 -4.91 -9.33
CA ALA A 223 23.85 -6.36 -9.54
C ALA A 223 22.70 -7.05 -8.79
N TYR A 224 21.48 -6.49 -8.87
CA TYR A 224 20.31 -7.05 -8.20
C TYR A 224 20.16 -8.52 -8.57
N ARG A 225 20.08 -9.40 -7.57
CA ARG A 225 19.90 -10.84 -7.76
C ARG A 225 20.95 -11.52 -8.67
N ALA A 226 22.09 -10.89 -8.95
CA ALA A 226 23.17 -11.52 -9.72
C ALA A 226 23.58 -12.85 -9.09
N ASN A 227 23.80 -12.86 -7.78
CA ASN A 227 24.15 -14.07 -7.01
C ASN A 227 22.97 -15.07 -6.86
N VAL A 228 21.74 -14.68 -7.21
CA VAL A 228 20.52 -15.44 -6.95
C VAL A 228 19.49 -15.26 -8.08
N GLY A 229 19.59 -16.10 -9.10
CA GLY A 229 18.59 -16.21 -10.16
C GLY A 229 18.99 -15.56 -11.48
N TYR A 230 19.96 -14.63 -11.49
CA TYR A 230 20.47 -14.02 -12.74
C TYR A 230 21.81 -14.59 -13.20
N ASN A 231 22.17 -15.81 -12.76
CA ASN A 231 23.37 -16.52 -13.20
C ASN A 231 24.67 -15.71 -13.08
N HIS A 232 24.78 -14.87 -12.04
CA HIS A 232 25.90 -13.96 -11.81
C HIS A 232 26.11 -12.91 -12.92
N ASP A 233 25.07 -12.61 -13.71
CA ASP A 233 25.10 -11.56 -14.73
C ASP A 233 24.47 -10.25 -14.20
N PRO A 234 25.28 -9.24 -13.87
CA PRO A 234 24.77 -7.95 -13.41
C PRO A 234 24.06 -7.16 -14.53
N ALA A 235 24.29 -7.48 -15.81
CA ALA A 235 23.65 -6.80 -16.94
C ALA A 235 22.16 -7.18 -17.08
N TYR A 236 21.70 -8.20 -16.36
CA TYR A 236 20.30 -8.60 -16.35
C TYR A 236 19.39 -7.60 -15.61
N THR A 237 19.95 -6.85 -14.64
CA THR A 237 19.18 -5.87 -13.86
C THR A 237 18.63 -4.78 -14.77
N SER A 238 17.32 -4.58 -14.76
CA SER A 238 16.70 -3.46 -15.48
C SER A 238 16.94 -2.14 -14.76
N HIS A 239 17.34 -1.11 -15.53
CA HIS A 239 17.50 0.25 -15.04
C HIS A 239 16.21 1.09 -15.16
N ALA A 240 15.14 0.52 -15.74
CA ALA A 240 13.85 1.18 -15.92
C ALA A 240 12.72 0.19 -15.65
N HIS A 241 12.46 -0.10 -14.37
CA HIS A 241 11.51 -1.12 -13.93
C HIS A 241 10.29 -0.50 -13.24
N GLY A 242 9.11 -0.70 -13.84
CA GLY A 242 7.87 -0.06 -13.39
C GLY A 242 7.40 -0.48 -11.99
N TRP A 243 7.83 -1.64 -11.48
CA TRP A 243 7.47 -2.13 -10.15
C TRP A 243 8.05 -1.28 -9.00
N SER A 244 8.98 -0.38 -9.32
CA SER A 244 9.68 0.47 -8.37
C SER A 244 8.96 1.81 -8.18
N SER A 245 7.82 2.01 -8.84
CA SER A 245 7.03 3.25 -8.81
C SER A 245 6.13 3.39 -7.58
N GLY A 246 6.35 2.59 -6.53
CA GLY A 246 5.59 2.67 -5.26
C GLY A 246 5.40 4.08 -4.69
N PRO A 247 6.40 4.99 -4.72
CA PRO A 247 6.24 6.36 -4.24
C PRO A 247 5.16 7.14 -4.97
N THR A 248 4.89 6.87 -6.24
CA THR A 248 3.89 7.61 -7.02
C THR A 248 2.52 7.53 -6.34
N SER A 249 2.04 6.33 -6.02
CA SER A 249 0.77 6.19 -5.31
C SER A 249 0.89 6.59 -3.84
N ALA A 250 2.01 6.30 -3.18
CA ALA A 250 2.18 6.60 -1.76
C ALA A 250 2.12 8.11 -1.48
N LEU A 251 2.79 8.93 -2.31
CA LEU A 251 2.77 10.39 -2.17
C LEU A 251 1.39 10.97 -2.45
N THR A 252 0.66 10.46 -3.45
CA THR A 252 -0.72 10.91 -3.72
C THR A 252 -1.69 10.53 -2.61
N ILE A 253 -1.63 9.29 -2.13
CA ILE A 253 -2.63 8.74 -1.19
C ILE A 253 -2.35 9.19 0.25
N TYR A 254 -1.08 9.25 0.67
CA TYR A 254 -0.72 9.50 2.07
C TYR A 254 -0.20 10.91 2.32
N VAL A 255 0.73 11.41 1.50
CA VAL A 255 1.28 12.78 1.68
C VAL A 255 0.24 13.82 1.29
N LEU A 256 -0.22 13.79 0.03
CA LEU A 256 -1.32 14.65 -0.42
C LEU A 256 -2.64 14.26 0.26
N GLY A 257 -2.83 12.97 0.57
CA GLY A 257 -3.98 12.47 1.31
C GLY A 257 -5.20 12.16 0.44
N LEU A 258 -5.10 12.21 -0.89
CA LEU A 258 -6.25 12.14 -1.79
C LEU A 258 -6.43 10.72 -2.35
N SER A 259 -7.61 10.13 -2.13
CA SER A 259 -7.95 8.78 -2.61
C SER A 259 -9.42 8.63 -2.96
N VAL A 260 -9.74 7.64 -3.80
CA VAL A 260 -11.12 7.23 -4.10
C VAL A 260 -11.56 6.09 -3.18
N THR A 261 -12.80 6.13 -2.72
CA THR A 261 -13.37 5.14 -1.80
C THR A 261 -14.57 4.40 -2.37
N ALA A 262 -15.04 4.80 -3.55
CA ALA A 262 -16.07 4.09 -4.30
C ALA A 262 -15.73 4.06 -5.81
N ILE A 263 -16.50 3.25 -6.55
CA ILE A 263 -16.36 3.03 -7.98
C ILE A 263 -16.27 4.38 -8.72
N GLN A 264 -15.29 4.49 -9.63
CA GLN A 264 -15.03 5.68 -10.45
C GLN A 264 -14.76 7.00 -9.68
N GLY A 265 -14.64 6.97 -8.35
CA GLY A 265 -14.51 8.19 -7.55
C GLY A 265 -15.83 8.86 -7.18
N GLU A 266 -16.97 8.15 -7.27
CA GLU A 266 -18.25 8.65 -6.76
C GLU A 266 -18.17 9.10 -5.29
N GLN A 267 -17.30 8.41 -4.53
CA GLN A 267 -16.87 8.80 -3.20
C GLN A 267 -15.35 8.91 -3.12
N TRP A 268 -14.89 9.88 -2.34
CA TRP A 268 -13.47 10.16 -2.15
C TRP A 268 -13.14 10.54 -0.70
N LEU A 269 -11.87 10.37 -0.34
CA LEU A 269 -11.30 10.71 0.95
C LEU A 269 -10.13 11.67 0.74
N LEU A 270 -10.10 12.73 1.54
CA LEU A 270 -8.98 13.64 1.69
C LEU A 270 -8.48 13.56 3.15
N ALA A 271 -7.34 12.91 3.36
CA ALA A 271 -6.71 12.70 4.66
C ALA A 271 -5.20 13.02 4.57
N PRO A 272 -4.81 14.31 4.47
CA PRO A 272 -3.43 14.70 4.25
C PRO A 272 -2.56 14.44 5.48
N GLN A 273 -1.33 13.93 5.27
CA GLN A 273 -0.30 13.89 6.30
C GLN A 273 0.55 15.17 6.25
N ILE A 274 -0.02 16.23 6.80
CA ILE A 274 0.57 17.57 6.80
C ILE A 274 1.85 17.58 7.65
N GLY A 275 2.92 18.19 7.13
CA GLY A 275 4.20 18.33 7.85
C GLY A 275 5.12 17.11 7.77
N VAL A 276 4.65 16.00 7.18
CA VAL A 276 5.40 14.74 7.14
C VAL A 276 6.73 14.88 6.40
N GLY A 277 7.80 14.33 6.96
CA GLY A 277 9.15 14.44 6.40
C GLY A 277 9.67 15.88 6.32
N GLY A 278 9.09 16.82 7.08
CA GLY A 278 9.43 18.24 7.03
C GLY A 278 8.83 19.01 5.86
N LEU A 279 7.88 18.42 5.11
CA LEU A 279 7.21 19.08 4.00
C LEU A 279 6.31 20.21 4.50
N THR A 280 6.47 21.40 3.92
CA THR A 280 5.64 22.56 4.24
C THR A 280 4.42 22.69 3.33
N GLU A 281 4.44 22.02 2.19
CA GLU A 281 3.38 22.03 1.19
C GLU A 281 3.40 20.76 0.34
N ALA A 282 2.25 20.43 -0.25
CA ALA A 282 2.13 19.43 -1.32
C ALA A 282 0.97 19.77 -2.24
N GLU A 283 1.08 19.43 -3.52
CA GLU A 283 0.00 19.53 -4.51
C GLU A 283 0.04 18.37 -5.48
N GLY A 284 -1.14 18.00 -6.02
CA GLY A 284 -1.24 16.95 -7.02
C GLY A 284 -2.67 16.49 -7.25
N GLY A 285 -2.82 15.42 -8.04
CA GLY A 285 -4.12 14.89 -8.38
C GLY A 285 -4.07 13.76 -9.41
N PHE A 286 -5.25 13.33 -9.81
CA PHE A 286 -5.47 12.30 -10.82
C PHE A 286 -6.83 12.50 -11.50
N GLU A 287 -7.03 11.84 -12.64
CA GLU A 287 -8.29 11.87 -13.37
C GLU A 287 -8.98 10.51 -13.35
N THR A 288 -10.29 10.53 -13.22
CA THR A 288 -11.17 9.36 -13.39
C THR A 288 -12.11 9.61 -14.57
N GLN A 289 -12.98 8.63 -14.89
CA GLN A 289 -14.05 8.85 -15.88
C GLN A 289 -15.07 9.91 -15.44
N LEU A 290 -15.13 10.27 -14.16
CA LEU A 290 -15.97 11.35 -13.66
C LEU A 290 -15.30 12.73 -13.80
N GLY A 291 -13.99 12.78 -14.11
CA GLY A 291 -13.21 14.01 -14.25
C GLY A 291 -12.05 14.11 -13.26
N TRP A 292 -11.52 15.33 -13.12
CA TRP A 292 -10.32 15.65 -12.34
C TRP A 292 -10.57 15.66 -10.82
N PHE A 293 -9.64 15.06 -10.08
CA PHE A 293 -9.51 15.10 -8.63
C PHE A 293 -8.15 15.70 -8.29
N GLY A 294 -8.12 16.87 -7.68
CA GLY A 294 -6.89 17.53 -7.27
C GLY A 294 -6.98 18.07 -5.85
N ALA A 295 -5.86 18.10 -5.16
CA ALA A 295 -5.75 18.71 -3.85
C ALA A 295 -4.41 19.43 -3.71
N SER A 296 -4.36 20.38 -2.78
CA SER A 296 -3.12 20.96 -2.30
C SER A 296 -3.24 21.30 -0.83
N TRP A 297 -2.13 21.33 -0.11
CA TRP A 297 -2.08 21.85 1.25
C TRP A 297 -0.79 22.61 1.50
N SER A 298 -0.85 23.57 2.41
CA SER A 298 0.32 24.31 2.92
C SER A 298 0.17 24.58 4.42
N LEU A 299 1.29 24.55 5.14
CA LEU A 299 1.35 24.94 6.55
C LEU A 299 1.09 26.45 6.69
N GLY A 300 0.37 26.83 7.73
CA GLY A 300 0.25 28.24 8.13
C GLY A 300 1.56 28.69 8.78
N LEU A 301 2.48 29.29 8.01
CA LEU A 301 3.83 29.60 8.47
C LEU A 301 3.92 30.86 9.37
N ASP A 302 2.85 31.66 9.46
CA ASP A 302 2.91 33.01 10.05
C ASP A 302 2.05 33.20 11.31
N GLY A 303 1.56 32.11 11.93
CA GLY A 303 0.79 32.17 13.19
C GLY A 303 -0.60 32.85 13.09
N SER A 304 -0.96 33.40 11.93
CA SER A 304 -2.27 34.02 11.65
C SER A 304 -3.26 33.10 10.93
N ASP A 305 -2.78 32.04 10.26
CA ASP A 305 -3.54 31.29 9.24
C ASP A 305 -3.99 29.89 9.69
N GLY A 306 -3.96 29.63 10.99
CA GLY A 306 -4.23 28.29 11.53
C GLY A 306 -3.10 27.29 11.24
N LEU A 307 -3.34 26.03 11.57
CA LEU A 307 -2.40 24.91 11.43
C LEU A 307 -2.11 24.60 9.96
N ALA A 308 -3.12 24.65 9.08
CA ALA A 308 -2.94 24.41 7.65
C ALA A 308 -4.09 24.93 6.78
N ARG A 309 -3.77 25.28 5.53
CA ARG A 309 -4.72 25.54 4.45
C ARG A 309 -4.72 24.37 3.48
N VAL A 310 -5.89 23.83 3.17
CA VAL A 310 -6.08 22.72 2.24
C VAL A 310 -7.08 23.13 1.15
N ASN A 311 -6.76 22.88 -0.11
CA ASN A 311 -7.66 23.08 -1.24
C ASN A 311 -7.97 21.72 -1.85
N VAL A 312 -9.20 21.53 -2.31
CA VAL A 312 -9.61 20.33 -3.02
C VAL A 312 -10.57 20.68 -4.15
N THR A 313 -10.37 20.09 -5.31
CA THR A 313 -11.24 20.21 -6.48
C THR A 313 -11.58 18.81 -6.97
N THR A 314 -12.86 18.45 -6.95
CA THR A 314 -13.37 17.17 -7.46
C THR A 314 -14.59 17.39 -8.35
N PRO A 315 -15.01 16.40 -9.17
CA PRO A 315 -16.16 16.56 -10.04
C PRO A 315 -17.45 16.79 -9.25
N GLN A 316 -18.35 17.63 -9.80
CA GLN A 316 -19.67 17.84 -9.22
C GLN A 316 -20.46 16.53 -9.10
N GLY A 317 -21.28 16.41 -8.06
CA GLY A 317 -22.10 15.21 -7.80
C GLY A 317 -21.36 14.08 -7.08
N THR A 318 -20.04 14.15 -6.93
CA THR A 318 -19.28 13.25 -6.05
C THR A 318 -19.47 13.62 -4.58
N LYS A 319 -19.10 12.71 -3.66
CA LYS A 319 -19.19 12.92 -2.21
C LYS A 319 -17.84 12.67 -1.54
N GLY A 320 -17.39 13.63 -0.76
CA GLY A 320 -16.09 13.60 -0.10
C GLY A 320 -16.17 13.51 1.41
N VAL A 321 -15.09 13.02 2.00
CA VAL A 321 -14.80 13.21 3.42
C VAL A 321 -13.41 13.82 3.55
N PHE A 322 -13.32 14.93 4.27
CA PHE A 322 -12.06 15.44 4.79
C PHE A 322 -11.82 14.88 6.19
N ARG A 323 -10.71 14.19 6.40
CA ARG A 323 -10.28 13.72 7.72
C ARG A 323 -9.20 14.65 8.24
N LEU A 324 -9.40 15.14 9.45
CA LEU A 324 -8.44 16.02 10.10
C LEU A 324 -7.11 15.28 10.34
N PRO A 325 -5.96 15.96 10.16
CA PRO A 325 -4.66 15.42 10.57
C PRO A 325 -4.61 15.20 12.09
N ASN A 326 -3.95 14.12 12.54
CA ASN A 326 -3.51 13.93 13.92
C ASN A 326 -4.60 13.90 15.02
N VAL A 327 -5.83 13.49 14.72
CA VAL A 327 -6.92 13.39 15.72
C VAL A 327 -6.91 12.06 16.49
N ASP A 328 -6.00 11.13 16.18
CA ASP A 328 -5.88 9.84 16.87
C ASP A 328 -5.10 9.92 18.20
N ASP A 329 -4.70 11.12 18.64
CA ASP A 329 -4.16 11.36 19.98
C ASP A 329 -5.28 11.93 20.87
N ASP A 330 -5.77 11.10 21.80
CA ASP A 330 -6.87 11.41 22.71
C ASP A 330 -6.65 12.68 23.55
N ASN A 331 -5.42 13.24 23.55
CA ASN A 331 -5.05 14.44 24.29
C ASN A 331 -4.94 15.73 23.44
N VAL A 332 -5.19 15.67 22.12
CA VAL A 332 -5.11 16.86 21.25
C VAL A 332 -6.50 17.48 21.06
N PRO A 333 -6.71 18.75 21.41
CA PRO A 333 -7.97 19.45 21.13
C PRO A 333 -8.33 19.34 19.65
N VAL A 334 -9.57 18.97 19.33
CA VAL A 334 -10.04 18.90 17.94
C VAL A 334 -9.90 20.29 17.31
N PRO A 335 -9.12 20.43 16.21
CA PRO A 335 -8.95 21.71 15.54
C PRO A 335 -10.29 22.31 15.10
N GLN A 336 -10.38 23.64 15.10
CA GLN A 336 -11.49 24.29 14.43
C GLN A 336 -11.30 24.18 12.92
N VAL A 337 -12.36 23.81 12.21
CA VAL A 337 -12.33 23.70 10.75
C VAL A 337 -13.33 24.66 10.14
N THR A 338 -12.88 25.43 9.15
CA THR A 338 -13.78 26.17 8.27
C THR A 338 -13.68 25.62 6.85
N VAL A 339 -14.82 25.56 6.17
CA VAL A 339 -14.93 25.20 4.75
C VAL A 339 -15.59 26.37 4.05
N ASP A 340 -14.91 26.92 3.04
CA ASP A 340 -15.35 28.09 2.26
C ASP A 340 -15.75 29.28 3.15
N GLY A 341 -14.95 29.51 4.21
CA GLY A 341 -15.15 30.59 5.18
C GLY A 341 -16.26 30.36 6.21
N LYS A 342 -16.91 29.19 6.22
CA LYS A 342 -17.96 28.83 7.18
C LYS A 342 -17.48 27.75 8.14
N LYS A 343 -17.82 27.87 9.42
CA LYS A 343 -17.51 26.85 10.43
C LYS A 343 -18.13 25.50 10.03
N ALA A 344 -17.30 24.47 9.92
CA ALA A 344 -17.73 23.13 9.58
C ALA A 344 -18.12 22.33 10.83
N THR A 345 -19.02 21.37 10.65
CA THR A 345 -19.34 20.39 11.69
C THR A 345 -18.34 19.24 11.60
N VAL A 346 -17.55 19.05 12.64
CA VAL A 346 -16.60 17.94 12.75
C VAL A 346 -17.26 16.81 13.54
N VAL A 347 -17.37 15.63 12.94
CA VAL A 347 -17.89 14.43 13.59
C VAL A 347 -16.81 13.35 13.52
N ASN A 348 -16.35 12.86 14.67
CA ASN A 348 -15.30 11.83 14.76
C ASN A 348 -14.05 12.18 13.92
N GLY A 349 -13.59 13.43 14.01
CA GLY A 349 -12.41 13.90 13.26
C GLY A 349 -12.63 14.02 11.75
N GLN A 350 -13.87 14.09 11.28
CA GLN A 350 -14.21 14.14 9.85
C GLN A 350 -15.20 15.26 9.52
N VAL A 351 -15.08 15.80 8.31
CA VAL A 351 -15.96 16.79 7.70
C VAL A 351 -16.47 16.24 6.36
N ALA A 352 -17.79 16.17 6.20
CA ALA A 352 -18.39 15.78 4.93
C ALA A 352 -18.31 16.93 3.92
N LEU A 353 -17.94 16.60 2.67
CA LEU A 353 -17.81 17.54 1.57
C LEU A 353 -18.63 17.09 0.36
N SER A 354 -19.15 18.06 -0.40
CA SER A 354 -19.69 17.81 -1.74
C SER A 354 -18.56 17.80 -2.77
N GLY A 355 -18.86 17.29 -3.96
CA GLY A 355 -18.02 17.53 -5.13
C GLY A 355 -18.01 19.00 -5.54
N GLY A 356 -16.88 19.47 -6.07
CA GLY A 356 -16.64 20.88 -6.39
C GLY A 356 -15.27 21.34 -5.88
N SER A 357 -15.05 22.66 -5.88
CA SER A 357 -13.86 23.28 -5.32
C SER A 357 -14.13 23.82 -3.93
N HIS A 358 -13.31 23.42 -2.96
CA HIS A 358 -13.43 23.80 -1.56
C HIS A 358 -12.09 24.28 -1.01
N VAL A 359 -12.13 25.31 -0.17
CA VAL A 359 -10.99 25.77 0.65
C VAL A 359 -11.28 25.44 2.11
N ILE A 360 -10.39 24.68 2.72
CA ILE A 360 -10.48 24.20 4.08
C ILE A 360 -9.36 24.87 4.89
N LEU A 361 -9.71 25.50 5.99
CA LEU A 361 -8.74 26.02 6.96
C LEU A 361 -8.88 25.22 8.25
N VAL A 362 -7.75 24.70 8.73
CA VAL A 362 -7.62 23.98 10.00
C VAL A 362 -6.89 24.92 10.96
N SER A 363 -7.50 25.28 12.09
CA SER A 363 -6.99 26.28 13.04
C SER A 363 -7.06 25.84 14.49
#